data_AF-A0A7Y5RK15-F1
#
_entry.id   AF-A0A7Y5RK15-F1
#
_cell.length_a   1.000
_cell.length_b   1.000
_cell.length_c   1.000
_cell.angle_alpha   90.00
_cell.angle_beta   90.00
_cell.angle_gamma   90.00
#
_symmetry.space_group_name_H-M   'P 1'
#
loop_
_entity.id
_entity.type
_entity.pdbx_description
1 polymer ?
#
loop_
_entity_poly.entity_id
_entity_poly.type
_entity_poly.pdbx_seq_one_letter_code
_entity_poly.pdbx_strand_id
1 'polypeptide(L)' 'MASTAVKPDLDLIWSEVDDQRRRTVAMLEALTDDQWDHPSLCDGWTVRHVAAHLTGQRMHLADAVRFMAAHPSLL' A
#
# COMPACT_ATOMS: atom_id res chain seq x y z
N MET A 1 4.32 -9.16 38.72
CA MET A 1 3.19 -9.69 37.94
C MET A 1 3.74 -10.04 36.57
N ALA A 2 3.78 -11.33 36.22
CA ALA A 2 4.31 -11.77 34.92
C ALA A 2 3.30 -11.38 33.83
N SER A 3 3.75 -10.62 32.83
CA SER A 3 2.97 -10.28 31.65
C SER A 3 2.77 -11.53 30.81
N THR A 4 1.60 -12.15 30.86
CA THR A 4 1.25 -13.26 29.96
C THR A 4 1.05 -12.68 28.57
N ALA A 5 2.06 -12.82 27.70
CA ALA A 5 1.90 -12.45 26.29
C ALA A 5 0.86 -13.38 25.65
N VAL A 6 -0.30 -12.83 25.31
CA VAL A 6 -1.28 -13.52 24.45
C VAL A 6 -0.66 -13.66 23.08
N LYS A 7 -0.50 -14.89 22.58
CA LYS A 7 -0.09 -15.09 21.19
C LYS A 7 -1.18 -14.56 20.27
N PRO A 8 -0.83 -13.74 19.27
CA PRO A 8 -1.82 -13.25 18.34
C PRO A 8 -2.42 -14.40 17.54
N ASP A 9 -3.73 -14.33 17.36
CA ASP A 9 -4.42 -15.16 16.38
C ASP A 9 -4.05 -14.66 14.97
N LEU A 10 -3.26 -15.46 14.26
CA LEU A 10 -2.77 -15.09 12.94
C LEU A 10 -3.88 -15.07 11.90
N ASP A 11 -4.90 -15.94 12.02
CA ASP A 11 -5.99 -16.01 11.04
C ASP A 11 -6.86 -14.76 11.15
N LEU A 12 -7.16 -14.32 12.38
CA LEU A 12 -7.85 -13.05 12.61
C LEU A 12 -7.05 -11.85 12.09
N ILE A 13 -5.73 -11.81 12.33
CA ILE A 13 -4.88 -10.73 11.81
C ILE A 13 -4.89 -10.70 10.29
N TRP A 14 -4.70 -11.84 9.64
CA TRP A 14 -4.65 -11.89 8.18
C TRP A 14 -6.01 -11.58 7.54
N SER A 15 -7.11 -12.02 8.16
CA SER A 15 -8.46 -11.64 7.74
C SER A 15 -8.66 -10.12 7.75
N GLU A 16 -8.23 -9.44 8.81
CA GLU A 16 -8.31 -7.97 8.91
C GLU A 16 -7.38 -7.30 7.88
N VAL A 17 -6.16 -7.80 7.70
CA VAL A 17 -5.23 -7.28 6.67
C VAL A 17 -5.84 -7.36 5.27
N ASP A 18 -6.48 -8.48 4.94
CA ASP A 18 -7.14 -8.64 3.65
C ASP A 18 -8.34 -7.71 3.50
N ASP A 19 -9.08 -7.46 4.57
CA ASP A 19 -10.18 -6.50 4.55
C ASP A 19 -9.72 -5.06 4.37
N GLN A 20 -8.67 -4.65 5.09
CA GLN A 20 -8.04 -3.35 4.93
C GLN A 20 -7.52 -3.13 3.51
N ARG A 21 -6.91 -4.17 2.90
CA ARG A 21 -6.46 -4.14 1.50
C ARG A 21 -7.62 -3.94 0.54
N ARG A 22 -8.73 -4.68 0.70
CA ARG A 22 -9.92 -4.52 -0.16
C ARG A 22 -10.53 -3.13 -0.04
N ARG A 23 -10.68 -2.59 1.18
CA ARG A 23 -11.19 -1.24 1.41
C ARG A 23 -10.28 -0.18 0.77
N THR A 24 -8.96 -0.36 0.87
CA THR A 24 -7.98 0.52 0.24
C THR A 24 -8.12 0.50 -1.28
N VAL A 25 -8.23 -0.68 -1.89
CA VAL A 25 -8.43 -0.82 -3.34
C VAL A 25 -9.73 -0.12 -3.77
N ALA A 26 -10.85 -0.40 -3.10
CA ALA A 26 -12.13 0.22 -3.44
C ALA A 26 -12.10 1.76 -3.34
N MET A 27 -11.37 2.31 -2.37
CA MET A 27 -11.17 3.76 -2.26
C MET A 27 -10.34 4.31 -3.44
N LEU A 28 -9.23 3.66 -3.78
CA LEU A 28 -8.35 4.10 -4.86
C LEU A 28 -9.01 3.98 -6.24
N GLU A 29 -9.82 2.94 -6.47
CA GLU A 29 -10.59 2.76 -7.71
C GLU A 29 -11.63 3.85 -7.95
N ALA A 30 -12.10 4.51 -6.88
CA ALA A 30 -13.08 5.60 -6.97
C ALA A 30 -12.46 6.97 -7.28
N LEU A 31 -11.13 7.08 -7.31
CA LEU A 31 -10.43 8.34 -7.56
C LEU A 31 -10.42 8.68 -9.06
N THR A 32 -10.66 9.96 -9.37
CA THR A 32 -10.45 10.50 -10.71
C THR A 32 -8.96 10.74 -10.99
N ASP A 33 -8.59 10.89 -12.26
CA ASP A 33 -7.20 11.18 -12.66
C ASP A 33 -6.63 12.43 -11.96
N ASP A 34 -7.42 13.51 -11.87
CA ASP A 34 -7.00 14.73 -11.15
C ASP A 34 -6.78 14.49 -9.65
N GLN A 35 -7.56 13.60 -9.04
CA GLN A 35 -7.41 13.27 -7.62
C GLN A 35 -6.16 12.42 -7.36
N TRP A 36 -5.73 11.62 -8.33
CA TRP A 36 -4.48 10.88 -8.24
C TRP A 36 -3.25 11.79 -8.16
N ASP A 37 -3.31 12.95 -8.82
CA ASP A 37 -2.22 13.91 -8.86
C ASP A 37 -2.31 14.98 -7.75
N HIS A 38 -3.34 14.89 -6.88
CA HIS A 38 -3.49 15.79 -5.74
C HIS A 38 -2.34 15.63 -4.73
N PRO A 39 -1.79 16.73 -4.17
CA PRO A 39 -0.81 16.65 -3.09
C PRO A 39 -1.35 15.91 -1.87
N SER A 40 -0.54 15.02 -1.30
CA SER A 40 -0.84 14.33 -0.05
C SER A 40 -0.33 15.12 1.15
N LEU A 41 -0.59 14.61 2.36
CA LEU A 41 -0.01 15.12 3.60
C LEU A 41 1.48 14.76 3.76
N CYS A 42 2.01 13.88 2.90
CA CYS A 42 3.44 13.60 2.84
C CYS A 42 4.09 14.61 1.90
N ASP A 43 5.02 15.40 2.41
CA ASP A 43 5.69 16.46 1.64
C ASP A 43 6.29 15.92 0.33
N GLY A 44 5.95 16.59 -0.77
CA GLY A 44 6.41 16.24 -2.12
C GLY A 44 5.73 15.00 -2.73
N TRP A 45 4.75 14.40 -2.06
CA TRP A 45 4.06 13.21 -2.54
C TRP A 45 2.65 13.54 -3.00
N THR A 46 2.26 13.04 -4.18
CA THR A 46 0.85 12.99 -4.60
C THR A 46 0.16 11.76 -4.02
N VAL A 47 -1.16 11.67 -4.14
CA VAL A 47 -1.92 10.46 -3.79
C VAL A 47 -1.36 9.22 -4.52
N ARG A 48 -0.96 9.37 -5.79
CA ARG A 48 -0.30 8.32 -6.58
C ARG A 48 0.99 7.82 -5.92
N HIS A 49 1.84 8.72 -5.40
CA HIS A 49 3.07 8.33 -4.70
C HIS A 49 2.76 7.56 -3.41
N VAL A 50 1.75 7.97 -2.65
CA VAL A 50 1.33 7.25 -1.43
C VAL A 50 0.82 5.85 -1.78
N ALA A 51 -0.02 5.70 -2.81
CA ALA A 51 -0.53 4.39 -3.21
C ALA A 51 0.59 3.46 -3.71
N ALA A 52 1.54 3.98 -4.48
CA ALA A 52 2.73 3.24 -4.90
C ALA A 52 3.56 2.78 -3.69
N HIS A 53 3.73 3.65 -2.69
CA HIS A 53 4.42 3.29 -1.45
C HIS A 53 3.70 2.17 -0.70
N LEU A 54 2.37 2.29 -0.48
CA LEU A 54 1.57 1.29 0.24
C LEU A 54 1.60 -0.10 -0.43
N THR A 55 1.65 -0.15 -1.76
CA THR A 55 1.70 -1.41 -2.51
C THR A 55 3.12 -1.97 -2.66
N GLY A 56 4.14 -1.10 -2.68
CA GLY A 56 5.55 -1.45 -2.83
C GLY A 56 6.26 -1.90 -1.55
N GLN A 57 5.65 -1.78 -0.36
CA GLN A 57 6.32 -2.01 0.93
C GLN A 57 6.93 -3.41 1.12
N ARG A 58 6.41 -4.42 0.41
CA ARG A 58 6.91 -5.80 0.45
C ARG A 58 7.55 -6.25 -0.86
N MET A 59 7.85 -5.31 -1.75
CA MET A 59 8.45 -5.64 -3.02
C MET A 59 9.96 -5.89 -2.81
N HIS A 60 10.44 -7.08 -3.19
CA HIS A 60 11.88 -7.30 -3.21
C HIS A 60 12.51 -6.41 -4.29
N LEU A 61 13.77 -6.01 -4.10
CA LEU A 61 14.45 -5.10 -5.02
C LEU A 61 14.40 -5.59 -6.49
N ALA A 62 14.51 -6.91 -6.70
CA ALA A 62 14.41 -7.51 -8.03
C ALA A 62 13.02 -7.34 -8.66
N ASP A 63 11.96 -7.45 -7.87
CA ASP A 63 10.58 -7.28 -8.33
C ASP A 63 10.29 -5.81 -8.68
N ALA A 64 10.84 -4.87 -7.91
CA ALA A 64 10.74 -3.44 -8.19
C ALA A 64 11.46 -3.06 -9.50
N VAL A 65 12.67 -3.58 -9.71
CA VAL A 65 13.42 -3.37 -10.95
C VAL A 65 12.65 -3.93 -12.16
N ARG A 66 12.07 -5.13 -12.02
CA ARG A 66 11.26 -5.74 -13.07
C ARG A 66 10.01 -4.92 -13.39
N PHE A 67 9.32 -4.41 -12.36
CA PHE A 67 8.14 -3.58 -12.49
C PHE A 67 8.46 -2.26 -13.22
N MET A 68 9.52 -1.56 -12.83
CA MET A 68 9.97 -0.33 -13.52
C MET A 68 10.35 -0.59 -14.98
N ALA A 69 11.06 -1.69 -15.27
CA ALA A 69 11.41 -2.05 -16.64
C ALA A 69 10.18 -2.38 -17.52
N ALA A 70 9.12 -2.93 -16.92
CA ALA A 70 7.86 -3.22 -17.62
C ALA A 70 6.94 -1.99 -17.79
N HIS A 71 7.16 -0.93 -17.01
CA HIS A 71 6.31 0.27 -16.98
C HIS A 71 7.15 1.57 -17.07
N PRO A 72 7.76 1.85 -18.23
CA PRO A 72 8.70 2.96 -18.40
C PRO A 72 8.08 4.36 -18.23
N SER A 73 6.75 4.48 -18.25
CA SER A 73 6.03 5.74 -18.02
C SER A 73 5.86 6.11 -16.53
N LEU A 74 6.39 5.31 -15.60
CA LEU A 74 6.36 5.57 -14.16
C LEU A 74 7.67 6.19 -13.62
N LEU A 75 8.61 6.53 -14.50
CA LEU A 75 9.81 7.33 -14.25
C LEU A 75 9.61 8.75 -14.77
#